data_AF-A0A235A5Q0-F1
#
_entry.id   AF-A0A235A5Q0-F1
#
_cell.length_a   1.000
_cell.length_b   1.000
_cell.length_c   1.000
_cell.angle_alpha   90.00
_cell.angle_beta   90.00
_cell.angle_gamma   90.00
#
_symmetry.space_group_name_H-M   'P 1'
#
loop_
_entity.id
_entity.type
_entity.pdbx_description
1 polymer ?
#
loop_
_entity_poly.entity_id
_entity_poly.type
_entity_poly.pdbx_seq_one_letter_code
_entity_poly.pdbx_strand_id
1 'polypeptide(L)'
;MAYWRDNVKTWSGSRLWLLIVQIVAAAGLLVMNVWSVARGDGGAFTIVLAVLFGVLLVFWVATLIGVLRARREGATVDDERAE
;
A
#
# COMPACT_ATOMS: atom_id res chain seq x y z
N MET A 1 -14.42 -7.64 7.54
CA MET A 1 -14.77 -6.81 6.35
C MET A 1 -14.97 -5.33 6.69
N ALA A 2 -15.68 -4.95 7.77
CA ALA A 2 -15.91 -3.55 8.14
C ALA A 2 -14.61 -2.72 8.29
N TYR A 3 -13.62 -3.24 9.05
CA TYR A 3 -12.31 -2.58 9.25
C TYR A 3 -11.57 -2.22 7.96
N TRP A 4 -11.63 -3.11 6.95
CA TRP A 4 -10.96 -2.88 5.67
C TRP A 4 -11.64 -1.77 4.87
N ARG A 5 -12.97 -1.74 4.88
CA ARG A 5 -13.78 -0.72 4.20
C ARG A 5 -13.60 0.67 4.83
N ASP A 6 -13.49 0.75 6.15
CA ASP A 6 -13.26 2.02 6.86
C ASP A 6 -11.84 2.56 6.58
N ASN A 7 -10.85 1.67 6.48
CA ASN A 7 -9.52 2.02 6.01
C ASN A 7 -9.58 2.59 4.59
N VAL A 8 -10.21 1.90 3.63
CA VAL A 8 -10.35 2.38 2.24
C VAL A 8 -10.98 3.77 2.17
N LYS A 9 -12.05 4.04 2.94
CA LYS A 9 -12.67 5.37 3.02
C LYS A 9 -11.73 6.45 3.58
N THR A 10 -10.92 6.12 4.57
CA THR A 10 -9.95 7.06 5.17
C THR A 10 -8.88 7.48 4.17
N TRP A 11 -8.42 6.53 3.36
CA TRP A 11 -7.35 6.75 2.38
C TRP A 11 -7.85 7.32 1.04
N SER A 12 -9.15 7.19 0.72
CA SER A 12 -9.73 7.75 -0.51
C SER A 12 -9.88 9.27 -0.50
N GLY A 13 -9.72 9.95 0.63
CA GLY A 13 -9.76 11.41 0.74
C GLY A 13 -8.41 12.10 0.43
N SER A 14 -8.14 13.23 1.11
CA SER A 14 -6.90 14.03 0.95
C SER A 14 -5.60 13.27 1.30
N ARG A 15 -5.70 12.12 1.99
CA ARG A 15 -4.55 11.35 2.51
C ARG A 15 -4.02 10.28 1.54
N LEU A 16 -4.56 10.19 0.32
CA LEU A 16 -4.12 9.21 -0.68
C LEU A 16 -2.62 9.35 -1.02
N TRP A 17 -2.09 10.57 -1.03
CA TRP A 17 -0.66 10.79 -1.30
C TRP A 17 0.23 10.18 -0.22
N LEU A 18 -0.19 10.23 1.05
CA LEU A 18 0.53 9.60 2.17
C LEU A 18 0.61 8.09 2.01
N LEU A 19 -0.47 7.46 1.53
CA LEU A 19 -0.51 6.03 1.24
C LEU A 19 0.54 5.64 0.20
N ILE A 20 0.63 6.41 -0.90
CA ILE A 20 1.61 6.18 -1.97
C ILE A 20 3.03 6.33 -1.42
N VAL A 21 3.30 7.39 -0.66
CA VAL A 21 4.63 7.62 -0.05
C VAL A 21 5.01 6.47 0.87
N GLN A 22 4.08 5.96 1.69
CA GLN A 22 4.32 4.82 2.57
C GLN A 22 4.61 3.53 1.79
N ILE A 23 3.91 3.28 0.68
CA ILE A 23 4.19 2.14 -0.21
C ILE A 23 5.61 2.24 -0.78
N VAL A 24 5.98 3.42 -1.29
CA VAL A 24 7.33 3.64 -1.87
C VAL A 24 8.42 3.46 -0.82
N ALA A 25 8.23 4.01 0.38
CA ALA A 25 9.19 3.84 1.48
C ALA A 25 9.32 2.37 1.91
N ALA A 26 8.20 1.67 2.08
CA ALA A 26 8.20 0.25 2.43
C ALA A 26 8.84 -0.62 1.33
N ALA A 27 8.59 -0.32 0.06
CA ALA A 27 9.22 -1.01 -1.07
C ALA A 27 10.74 -0.78 -1.08
N GLY A 28 11.19 0.46 -0.86
CA GLY A 28 12.61 0.79 -0.78
C GLY A 28 13.32 0.01 0.33
N LEU A 29 12.73 -0.01 1.54
CA LEU A 29 13.26 -0.77 2.66
C LEU A 29 13.28 -2.28 2.37
N LEU A 30 12.22 -2.82 1.76
CA LEU A 30 12.15 -4.21 1.35
C LEU A 30 13.29 -4.56 0.38
N VAL A 31 13.48 -3.74 -0.67
CA VAL A 31 14.53 -3.95 -1.67
C VAL A 31 15.92 -3.92 -1.02
N MET A 32 16.19 -2.96 -0.12
CA MET A 32 17.47 -2.90 0.59
C MET A 32 17.73 -4.15 1.43
N ASN A 33 16.71 -4.65 2.14
CA ASN A 33 16.84 -5.86 2.97
C ASN A 33 17.02 -7.12 2.11
N VAL A 34 16.22 -7.29 1.05
CA VAL A 34 16.35 -8.42 0.10
C VAL A 34 17.72 -8.40 -0.57
N TRP A 35 18.18 -7.22 -0.97
CA TRP A 35 19.49 -7.04 -1.59
C TRP A 35 20.64 -7.40 -0.64
N SER A 36 20.55 -7.00 0.63
CA SER A 36 21.52 -7.39 1.67
C SER A 36 21.56 -8.91 1.88
N VAL A 37 20.39 -9.57 1.90
CA VAL A 37 20.32 -11.04 1.97
C VAL A 37 20.92 -11.69 0.73
N ALA A 38 20.64 -11.17 -0.46
CA ALA A 38 21.14 -11.70 -1.72
C ALA A 38 22.67 -11.63 -1.85
N ARG A 39 23.31 -10.63 -1.24
CA ARG A 39 24.78 -10.52 -1.18
C ARG A 39 25.43 -11.44 -0.14
N GLY A 40 24.64 -12.11 0.71
CA GLY A 40 25.15 -12.89 1.84
C GLY A 40 25.56 -12.05 3.06
N ASP A 41 25.35 -10.73 3.02
CA ASP A 41 25.60 -9.80 4.12
C ASP A 41 24.43 -9.79 5.14
N GLY A 42 23.29 -10.39 4.77
CA GLY A 42 22.05 -10.36 5.55
C GLY A 42 21.99 -11.45 6.63
N GLY A 43 21.97 -11.03 7.89
CA GLY A 43 21.68 -11.92 9.02
C GLY A 43 20.18 -12.28 9.15
N ALA A 44 19.85 -13.15 10.10
CA ALA A 44 18.47 -13.56 10.38
C ALA A 44 17.52 -12.36 10.60
N PHE A 45 18.01 -11.28 11.20
CA PHE A 45 17.25 -10.04 11.41
C PHE A 45 16.83 -9.36 10.09
N THR A 46 17.72 -9.29 9.10
CA THR A 46 17.46 -8.70 7.78
C THR A 46 16.38 -9.49 7.03
N ILE A 47 16.38 -10.82 7.18
CA ILE A 47 15.36 -11.70 6.60
C ILE A 47 13.99 -11.43 7.25
N VAL A 48 13.94 -11.34 8.58
CA VAL A 48 12.68 -11.02 9.29
C VAL A 48 12.13 -9.67 8.86
N LEU A 49 12.99 -8.64 8.76
CA LEU A 49 12.58 -7.33 8.25
C LEU A 49 12.07 -7.40 6.81
N ALA A 50 12.74 -8.13 5.92
CA ALA A 50 12.27 -8.32 4.55
C ALA A 50 10.87 -8.96 4.51
N VAL A 51 10.61 -9.98 5.31
CA VAL A 51 9.28 -10.62 5.37
C VAL A 51 8.23 -9.65 5.91
N LEU A 52 8.51 -8.94 7.00
CA LEU A 52 7.58 -7.98 7.59
C LEU A 52 7.23 -6.83 6.64
N PHE A 53 8.24 -6.21 6.02
CA PHE A 53 8.02 -5.17 5.02
C PHE A 53 7.31 -5.71 3.78
N GLY A 54 7.58 -6.95 3.37
CA GLY A 54 6.88 -7.61 2.27
C GLY A 54 5.38 -7.78 2.54
N VAL A 55 5.02 -8.32 3.70
CA VAL A 55 3.61 -8.48 4.12
C VAL A 55 2.92 -7.12 4.22
N LEU A 56 3.60 -6.13 4.82
CA LEU A 56 3.09 -4.77 4.95
C LEU A 56 2.85 -4.14 3.58
N LEU A 57 3.77 -4.32 2.62
CA LEU A 57 3.65 -3.81 1.26
C LEU A 57 2.42 -4.39 0.55
N VAL A 58 2.21 -5.71 0.64
CA VAL A 58 1.05 -6.37 0.04
C VAL A 58 -0.25 -5.79 0.61
N PHE A 59 -0.31 -5.60 1.92
CA PHE A 59 -1.48 -4.99 2.58
C PHE A 59 -1.76 -3.56 2.08
N TRP A 60 -0.73 -2.72 1.98
CA TRP A 60 -0.88 -1.35 1.50
C TRP A 60 -1.25 -1.28 0.02
N VAL A 61 -0.68 -2.14 -0.83
CA VAL A 61 -1.03 -2.22 -2.25
C VAL A 61 -2.48 -2.66 -2.43
N ALA A 62 -2.94 -3.66 -1.67
CA ALA A 62 -4.34 -4.08 -1.70
C ALA A 62 -5.29 -2.93 -1.26
N THR A 63 -4.87 -2.16 -0.25
CA THR A 63 -5.61 -0.97 0.20
C THR A 63 -5.66 0.10 -0.88
N LEU A 64 -4.53 0.37 -1.56
CA LEU A 64 -4.46 1.33 -2.66
C LEU A 64 -5.37 0.93 -3.82
N ILE A 65 -5.39 -0.35 -4.21
CA ILE A 65 -6.30 -0.87 -5.25
C ILE A 65 -7.76 -0.65 -4.83
N GLY A 66 -8.11 -0.97 -3.58
CA GLY A 66 -9.45 -0.72 -3.04
C GLY A 66 -9.84 0.76 -3.08
N VAL A 67 -8.91 1.66 -2.75
CA VAL A 67 -9.10 3.11 -2.81
C VAL A 67 -9.29 3.60 -4.25
N LEU A 68 -8.47 3.15 -5.19
CA LEU A 68 -8.58 3.53 -6.60
C LEU A 68 -9.90 3.04 -7.20
N ARG A 69 -10.34 1.82 -6.83
CA ARG A 69 -11.64 1.29 -7.23
C ARG A 69 -12.78 2.14 -6.68
N ALA A 70 -12.76 2.45 -5.38
CA ALA A 70 -13.78 3.29 -4.75
C ALA A 70 -13.83 4.71 -5.35
N ARG A 71 -12.68 5.28 -5.75
CA ARG A 71 -12.64 6.57 -6.45
C ARG A 71 -13.21 6.51 -7.87
N ARG A 72 -12.95 5.43 -8.61
CA ARG A 72 -13.56 5.24 -9.94
C ARG A 72 -15.08 5.13 -9.84
N GLU A 73 -15.57 4.32 -8.91
CA GLU A 73 -17.02 4.16 -8.66
C GLU A 73 -17.69 5.45 -8.16
N GLY A 74 -16.97 6.30 -7.42
CA GLY A 74 -17.46 7.63 -7.00
C GLY A 74 -17.50 8.65 -8.14
N ALA A 75 -16.46 8.71 -8.97
CA ALA A 75 -16.39 9.61 -10.11
C ALA A 75 -17.46 9.32 -11.17
N THR A 76 -17.79 8.04 -11.39
CA THR A 76 -18.85 7.64 -12.32
C THR A 76 -20.24 8.10 -11.88
N VAL A 77 -20.49 8.28 -10.58
CA VAL A 77 -21.80 8.73 -10.05
C VAL A 77 -21.96 10.25 -10.15
N ASP A 78 -20.85 11.00 -10.09
CA ASP A 78 -20.88 12.45 -10.29
C ASP A 78 -21.06 12.82 -11.77
N ASP A 79 -20.53 12.01 -12.70
CA ASP A 79 -20.78 12.16 -14.15
C ASP A 79 -22.26 11.90 -14.51
N GLU A 80 -22.90 10.87 -13.95
CA GLU A 80 -24.34 10.57 -14.20
C GLU A 80 -25.31 11.65 -13.67
N ARG A 81 -24.88 12.48 -12.72
CA ARG A 81 -25.70 13.61 -12.21
C ARG A 81 -25.46 14.91 -12.94
N ALA A 82 -24.43 14.98 -13.78
CA ALA A 82 -24.08 16.15 -14.57
C ALA A 82 -24.73 16.16 -15.96
N GLU A 83 -25.35 15.04 -16.38
CA GLU A 83 -26.20 14.91 -17.59
C GLU A 83 -27.69 15.12 -17.27
#